data_AF-A0A930UA74-F1
#
_entry.id   AF-A0A930UA74-F1
#
_cell.length_a   1.000
_cell.length_b   1.000
_cell.length_c   1.000
_cell.angle_alpha   90.00
_cell.angle_beta   90.00
_cell.angle_gamma   90.00
#
_symmetry.space_group_name_H-M   'P 1'
#
loop_
_entity.id
_entity.type
_entity.pdbx_description
1 polymer ?
#
loop_
_entity_poly.entity_id
_entity_poly.type
_entity_poly.pdbx_seq_one_letter_code
_entity_poly.pdbx_strand_id
1 'polypeptide(L)' 'MSVIYLLISISIVVAIGFFIAFIRAVKTGQYDDDYTPSVRMLFDDELVKKASEEHIQITEKQP' A
#
# COMPACT_ATOMS: atom_id res chain seq x y z
N MET A 1 -25.78 36.73 -22.19
CA MET A 1 -24.77 36.95 -21.13
C MET A 1 -25.13 36.31 -19.78
N SER A 2 -26.21 35.54 -19.64
CA SER A 2 -26.54 34.82 -18.38
C SER A 2 -25.94 33.40 -18.35
N VAL A 3 -25.88 32.73 -19.50
CA VAL A 3 -25.38 31.35 -19.65
C VAL A 3 -23.94 31.19 -19.15
N ILE A 4 -23.11 32.23 -19.26
CA ILE A 4 -21.71 32.19 -18.80
C ILE A 4 -21.63 31.95 -17.28
N TYR A 5 -22.53 32.52 -16.50
CA TYR A 5 -22.56 32.33 -15.05
C TYR A 5 -22.91 30.88 -14.68
N LEU A 6 -23.88 30.29 -15.39
CA LEU A 6 -24.27 28.88 -15.21
C LEU A 6 -23.09 27.93 -15.53
N LEU A 7 -22.39 28.17 -16.64
CA LEU A 7 -21.24 27.36 -17.05
C LEU A 7 -20.07 27.46 -16.06
N ILE A 8 -19.80 28.66 -15.54
CA ILE A 8 -18.78 28.87 -14.51
C ILE A 8 -19.14 28.10 -13.24
N SER A 9 -20.39 28.18 -12.78
CA SER A 9 -20.85 27.48 -11.58
C SER A 9 -20.68 25.95 -11.72
N ILE A 10 -21.12 25.38 -12.85
CA ILE A 10 -21.00 23.94 -13.10
C ILE A 10 -19.53 23.52 -13.17
N SER A 11 -18.68 24.29 -13.86
CA SER A 11 -17.25 24.02 -13.96
C SER A 11 -16.57 23.98 -12.59
N ILE A 12 -16.87 24.95 -11.71
CA ILE A 12 -16.31 25.00 -10.35
C ILE A 12 -16.76 23.79 -9.52
N VAL A 13 -18.03 23.40 -9.60
CA VAL A 13 -18.56 22.23 -8.87
C VAL A 13 -17.84 20.96 -9.31
N VAL A 14 -17.66 20.76 -10.62
CA VAL A 14 -16.94 19.60 -11.16
C VAL A 14 -15.47 19.63 -10.73
N ALA A 15 -14.81 20.78 -10.81
CA ALA A 15 -13.41 20.93 -10.41
C ALA A 15 -13.19 20.59 -8.92
N ILE A 16 -14.06 21.10 -8.03
CA ILE A 16 -13.98 20.80 -6.59
C ILE A 16 -14.26 19.32 -6.34
N GLY A 17 -15.24 18.72 -7.03
CA GLY A 17 -15.53 17.29 -6.92
C GLY A 17 -14.33 16.41 -7.28
N PHE A 18 -13.69 16.69 -8.43
CA PHE A 18 -12.47 16.00 -8.84
C PHE A 18 -11.32 16.23 -7.88
N PHE A 19 -11.17 17.45 -7.35
CA PHE A 19 -10.10 17.76 -6.40
C PHE A 19 -10.25 16.99 -5.08
N ILE A 20 -11.47 16.91 -4.52
CA ILE A 20 -11.72 16.13 -3.30
C ILE A 20 -11.47 14.64 -3.55
N ALA A 21 -11.90 14.10 -4.70
CA ALA A 21 -11.65 12.72 -5.08
C ALA A 21 -10.13 12.45 -5.22
N PHE A 22 -9.39 13.36 -5.85
CA PHE A 22 -7.94 13.30 -5.97
C PHE A 22 -7.25 13.25 -4.60
N ILE A 23 -7.61 14.15 -3.69
CA ILE A 23 -7.03 14.16 -2.33
C ILE A 23 -7.37 12.87 -1.57
N ARG A 24 -8.60 12.35 -1.69
CA ARG A 24 -8.96 11.06 -1.10
C ARG A 24 -8.16 9.90 -1.67
N ALA A 25 -7.95 9.85 -2.98
CA ALA A 25 -7.16 8.81 -3.62
C ALA A 25 -5.70 8.84 -3.12
N VAL A 26 -5.08 10.02 -3.08
CA VAL A 26 -3.70 10.18 -2.59
C VAL A 26 -3.57 9.84 -1.10
N LYS A 27 -4.54 10.24 -0.27
CA LYS A 27 -4.52 9.95 1.19
C LYS A 27 -4.96 8.54 1.56
N THR A 28 -5.54 7.75 0.65
CA THR A 28 -6.01 6.38 0.93
C THR A 28 -4.86 5.39 1.14
N GLY A 29 -3.60 5.85 1.15
CA GLY A 29 -2.48 4.99 1.56
C GLY A 29 -2.25 3.85 0.58
N GLN A 30 -2.68 3.98 -0.68
CA GLN A 30 -2.35 3.03 -1.73
C GLN A 30 -0.82 2.96 -2.00
N TYR A 31 -0.06 3.91 -1.41
CA TYR A 31 1.39 3.97 -1.40
C TYR A 31 2.04 3.37 -0.13
N ASP A 32 1.26 2.90 0.85
CA ASP A 32 1.82 2.26 2.05
C ASP A 32 2.24 0.79 1.79
N ASP A 33 1.90 0.23 0.62
CA ASP A 33 2.38 -1.08 0.14
C ASP A 33 3.63 -0.92 -0.78
N ASP A 34 4.51 0.02 -0.43
CA ASP A 34 5.84 0.14 -1.06
C ASP A 34 6.80 -0.99 -0.60
N TYR A 35 6.44 -1.75 0.44
CA TYR A 35 7.10 -3.00 0.83
C TYR A 35 6.29 -4.21 0.39
N THR A 36 6.52 -4.55 -0.87
CA THR A 36 5.88 -5.62 -1.61
C THR A 36 5.77 -6.93 -0.80
N PRO A 37 4.58 -7.57 -0.72
CA PRO A 37 4.40 -8.84 -0.01
C PRO A 37 5.26 -9.97 -0.57
N SER A 38 5.63 -9.89 -1.85
CA SER A 38 6.56 -10.82 -2.52
C SER A 38 7.98 -10.78 -1.93
N VAL A 39 8.45 -9.63 -1.45
CA VAL A 39 9.79 -9.47 -0.86
C VAL A 39 9.81 -10.08 0.54
N ARG A 40 8.76 -9.84 1.32
CA ARG A 40 8.57 -10.45 2.64
C ARG A 40 8.50 -11.97 2.54
N MET A 41 7.75 -12.50 1.58
CA MET A 41 7.62 -13.95 1.40
C MET A 41 8.95 -14.61 0.98
N LEU A 42 9.76 -13.95 0.15
CA LEU A 42 11.06 -14.48 -0.30
C LEU A 42 12.12 -14.50 0.82
N PHE A 43 12.06 -13.55 1.77
CA PHE A 43 13.00 -13.47 2.89
C PHE A 43 12.51 -14.18 4.15
N ASP A 44 11.20 -14.32 4.36
CA ASP A 44 10.63 -15.10 5.46
C ASP A 44 10.93 -16.60 5.29
N ASP A 45 10.98 -17.12 4.05
CA ASP A 45 11.34 -18.51 3.75
C ASP A 45 12.81 -18.86 4.14
N GLU A 46 13.75 -17.93 3.98
CA GLU A 46 15.15 -18.14 4.40
C GLU A 46 15.31 -18.16 5.92
N LEU A 47 14.58 -17.29 6.64
CA LEU A 47 14.66 -17.23 8.10
C LEU A 47 14.03 -18.45 8.77
N VAL A 48 12.92 -18.96 8.22
CA VAL A 48 12.27 -20.20 8.71
C VAL A 48 13.17 -21.41 8.48
N LYS A 49 13.86 -21.48 7.33
CA LYS A 49 14.81 -22.57 7.03
C LYS A 49 16.00 -22.58 8.00
N LYS A 50 16.59 -21.41 8.30
CA LYS A 50 17.69 -21.31 9.29
C LYS A 50 17.26 -21.70 10.70
N ALA A 51 16.09 -21.25 11.14
CA ALA A 51 15.56 -21.61 12.46
C ALA A 51 15.32 -23.12 12.61
N SER A 52 14.83 -23.78 11.54
CA SER A 52 14.63 -25.23 11.53
C SER A 52 15.95 -26.02 11.55
N GLU A 53 16.98 -25.56 10.84
CA GLU A 53 18.29 -26.23 10.81
C GLU A 53 19.05 -26.07 12.12
N GLU A 54 18.95 -24.92 12.79
CA GLU A 54 19.49 -24.73 14.15
C GLU A 54 18.75 -25.63 15.16
N HIS A 55 17.42 -25.71 15.12
CA HIS A 55 16.64 -26.53 16.06
C HIS A 55 16.95 -28.03 15.99
N ILE A 56 17.24 -28.55 14.79
CA ILE A 56 17.61 -29.95 14.59
C ILE A 56 19.00 -30.23 15.16
N GLN A 57 19.97 -29.33 14.99
CA GLN A 57 21.33 -29.52 15.50
C GLN A 57 21.44 -29.35 17.02
N ILE A 58 20.58 -28.55 17.66
CA ILE A 58 20.56 -28.40 19.12
C ILE A 58 19.94 -29.65 19.78
N THR A 59 19.00 -30.31 19.11
CA THR A 59 18.32 -31.53 19.62
C THR A 59 19.18 -32.79 19.46
N GLU A 60 20.06 -32.85 18.46
CA GLU A 60 20.93 -34.02 18.20
C GLU A 60 22.24 -34.01 19.00
N LYS A 61 22.70 -32.84 19.48
CA LYS A 61 23.98 -32.71 20.21
C LYS A 61 23.91 -32.84 21.73
N GLN A 62 22.74 -33.09 22.31
CA GLN A 62 22.62 -33.28 23.76
C GLN A 62 22.37 -34.78 24.07
N PRO A 63 23.31 -35.47 24.75
CA PRO A 63 23.23 -36.90 25.05
C PRO A 63 22.15 -37.25 26.08
#